data_AF-A0ABD6BRZ5-F1
#
_entry.id   AF-A0ABD6BRZ5-F1
#
_cell.length_a   1.000
_cell.length_b   1.000
_cell.length_c   1.000
_cell.angle_alpha   90.00
_cell.angle_beta   90.00
_cell.angle_gamma   90.00
#
_symmetry.space_group_name_H-M   'P 1'
#
loop_
_entity.id
_entity.type
_entity.pdbx_description
1 polymer ?
#
loop_
_entity_poly.entity_id
_entity_poly.type
_entity_poly.pdbx_seq_one_letter_code
_entity_poly.pdbx_strand_id
1 'polypeptide(L)'
;MTPLDRAARLREDARADPDAVNPDAVLELLRYPARPVQRAAADALLPIVTEHPGSATGGVSRIAHLLRTIDRSDDGPEATAEFGETLLLCLGRIAGADPEKSLDAADAVLDLLDPDDPLAAPASACLAQLVAARPEAFVYDVDLFIDLLEADDPTVRRHGVHVLVELGSEEPQSVRPALDELRACLSDEDPETAQKAAVVVSQIVRSDGETARAALPELVEALDREAAGVRANAIGAIADLTSTVPGDVAERQDALAARLGDDAGSVRRNVAAALGRVADAGIDLDERAHSGLVELLDDPDATVRVTACQALGQLSSPAAAELLRATADEDEEVAVRKAAERALKD
;
A
#
# COMPACT_ATOMS: atom_id res chain seq x y z
N MET A 1 -15.45 36.08 -28.29
CA MET A 1 -15.29 35.19 -27.12
C MET A 1 -13.85 35.33 -26.67
N THR A 2 -13.63 35.77 -25.44
CA THR A 2 -12.26 35.87 -24.89
C THR A 2 -11.68 34.47 -24.66
N PRO A 3 -10.35 34.32 -24.51
CA PRO A 3 -9.76 33.03 -24.12
C PRO A 3 -10.34 32.48 -22.81
N LEU A 4 -10.70 33.35 -21.87
CA LEU A 4 -11.35 32.97 -20.62
C LEU A 4 -12.76 32.44 -20.84
N ASP A 5 -13.58 33.13 -21.65
CA ASP A 5 -14.93 32.65 -22.01
C ASP A 5 -14.85 31.28 -22.73
N ARG A 6 -13.84 31.11 -23.59
CA ARG A 6 -13.60 29.83 -24.30
C ARG A 6 -13.24 28.72 -23.30
N ALA A 7 -12.34 28.98 -22.36
CA ALA A 7 -11.95 28.00 -21.35
C ALA A 7 -13.12 27.64 -20.42
N ALA A 8 -13.89 28.62 -19.98
CA ALA A 8 -15.07 28.41 -19.14
C ALA A 8 -16.12 27.55 -19.85
N ARG A 9 -16.34 27.77 -21.15
CA ARG A 9 -17.25 26.94 -21.95
C ARG A 9 -16.74 25.52 -22.11
N LEU A 10 -15.47 25.33 -22.45
CA LEU A 10 -14.89 23.98 -22.57
C LEU A 10 -14.94 23.22 -21.24
N ARG A 11 -14.82 23.92 -20.10
CA ARG A 11 -14.99 23.32 -18.78
C ARG A 11 -16.43 22.84 -18.54
N GLU A 12 -17.42 23.62 -18.93
CA GLU A 12 -18.83 23.23 -18.83
C GLU A 12 -19.13 22.04 -19.75
N ASP A 13 -18.67 22.12 -21.00
CA ASP A 13 -18.84 21.07 -22.00
C ASP A 13 -18.16 19.76 -21.53
N ALA A 14 -16.92 19.81 -21.02
CA ALA A 14 -16.18 18.63 -20.55
C ALA A 14 -16.80 17.98 -19.30
N ARG A 15 -17.46 18.77 -18.44
CA ARG A 15 -18.21 18.22 -17.29
C ARG A 15 -19.51 17.53 -17.73
N ALA A 16 -20.11 18.00 -18.82
CA ALA A 16 -21.34 17.42 -19.36
C ALA A 16 -21.07 16.18 -20.20
N ASP A 17 -20.06 16.23 -21.07
CA ASP A 17 -19.68 15.18 -22.01
C ASP A 17 -18.18 15.31 -22.37
N PRO A 18 -17.29 14.60 -21.65
CA PRO A 18 -15.85 14.61 -21.93
C PRO A 18 -15.50 14.21 -23.37
N ASP A 19 -16.27 13.29 -23.98
CA ASP A 19 -16.01 12.75 -25.32
C ASP A 19 -16.23 13.80 -26.43
N ALA A 20 -17.07 14.80 -26.15
CA ALA A 20 -17.38 15.88 -27.08
C ALA A 20 -16.29 16.97 -27.11
N VAL A 21 -15.34 16.96 -26.17
CA VAL A 21 -14.33 18.01 -26.03
C VAL A 21 -12.99 17.56 -26.59
N ASN A 22 -12.45 18.32 -27.54
CA ASN A 22 -11.11 18.08 -28.07
C ASN A 22 -10.03 18.44 -27.02
N PRO A 23 -9.21 17.50 -26.53
CA PRO A 23 -8.16 17.77 -25.54
C PRO A 23 -7.12 18.78 -26.05
N ASP A 24 -6.78 18.78 -27.34
CA ASP A 24 -5.80 19.73 -27.90
C ASP A 24 -6.23 21.18 -27.75
N ALA A 25 -7.54 21.44 -27.88
CA ALA A 25 -8.11 22.78 -27.69
C ALA A 25 -7.99 23.26 -26.23
N VAL A 26 -8.05 22.33 -25.28
CA VAL A 26 -7.83 22.61 -23.85
C VAL A 26 -6.34 22.84 -23.59
N LEU A 27 -5.46 22.00 -24.16
CA LEU A 27 -4.01 22.15 -24.03
C LEU A 27 -3.48 23.46 -24.64
N GLU A 28 -4.09 23.97 -25.71
CA GLU A 28 -3.82 25.31 -26.23
C GLU A 28 -4.08 26.40 -25.20
N LEU A 29 -5.19 26.32 -24.45
CA LEU A 29 -5.56 27.29 -23.43
C LEU A 29 -4.69 27.16 -22.17
N LEU A 30 -4.23 25.95 -21.85
CA LEU A 30 -3.27 25.73 -20.78
C LEU A 30 -1.90 26.39 -21.07
N ARG A 31 -1.55 26.57 -22.35
CA ARG A 31 -0.36 27.31 -22.80
C ARG A 31 -0.56 28.84 -22.79
N TYR A 32 -1.79 29.32 -22.63
CA TYR A 32 -2.09 30.75 -22.63
C TYR A 32 -1.48 31.44 -21.38
N PRO A 33 -0.93 32.67 -21.47
CA PRO A 33 -0.14 33.27 -20.38
C PRO A 33 -0.97 33.81 -19.19
N ALA A 34 -2.30 33.74 -19.22
CA ALA A 34 -3.15 34.26 -18.15
C ALA A 34 -3.60 33.15 -17.17
N ARG A 35 -3.32 33.31 -15.87
CA ARG A 35 -3.68 32.35 -14.81
C ARG A 35 -5.17 31.95 -14.79
N PRO A 36 -6.15 32.88 -14.91
CA PRO A 36 -7.56 32.49 -14.95
C PRO A 36 -7.90 31.56 -16.14
N VAL A 37 -7.23 31.74 -17.28
CA VAL A 37 -7.42 30.88 -18.46
C VAL A 37 -6.79 29.51 -18.22
N GLN A 38 -5.60 29.47 -17.63
CA GLN A 38 -4.91 28.21 -17.30
C GLN A 38 -5.71 27.38 -16.28
N ARG A 39 -6.26 28.01 -15.24
CA ARG A 39 -7.13 27.35 -14.24
C ARG A 39 -8.36 26.73 -14.91
N ALA A 40 -9.11 27.54 -15.65
CA ALA A 40 -10.30 27.05 -16.35
C ALA A 40 -9.96 25.95 -17.37
N ALA A 41 -8.78 26.00 -18.00
CA ALA A 41 -8.30 24.94 -18.88
C ALA A 41 -7.94 23.66 -18.12
N ALA A 42 -7.25 23.75 -16.97
CA ALA A 42 -6.97 22.58 -16.13
C ALA A 42 -8.24 21.91 -15.61
N ASP A 43 -9.22 22.71 -15.15
CA ASP A 43 -10.54 22.21 -14.75
C ASP A 43 -11.28 21.50 -15.89
N ALA A 44 -11.12 21.98 -17.13
CA ALA A 44 -11.71 21.36 -18.31
C ALA A 44 -10.97 20.08 -18.71
N LEU A 45 -9.67 20.01 -18.44
CA LEU A 45 -8.83 18.87 -18.77
C LEU A 45 -9.14 17.67 -17.87
N LEU A 46 -9.39 17.90 -16.58
CA LEU A 46 -9.52 16.84 -15.59
C LEU A 46 -10.60 15.79 -15.94
N PRO A 47 -11.85 16.14 -16.30
CA PRO A 47 -12.85 15.15 -16.75
C PRO A 47 -12.39 14.37 -17.98
N ILE A 48 -11.73 15.03 -18.94
CA ILE A 48 -11.27 14.42 -20.19
C ILE A 48 -10.21 13.36 -19.91
N VAL A 49 -9.19 13.67 -19.10
CA VAL A 49 -8.14 12.70 -18.77
C VAL A 49 -8.59 11.66 -17.74
N THR A 50 -9.71 11.90 -17.05
CA THR A 50 -10.33 10.88 -16.20
C THR A 50 -10.98 9.79 -17.05
N GLU A 51 -11.68 10.17 -18.14
CA GLU A 51 -12.32 9.22 -19.05
C GLU A 51 -11.32 8.61 -20.06
N HIS A 52 -10.43 9.46 -20.61
CA HIS A 52 -9.45 9.09 -21.63
C HIS A 52 -8.04 9.54 -21.24
N PRO A 53 -7.34 8.82 -20.34
CA PRO A 53 -6.10 9.32 -19.75
C PRO A 53 -4.96 9.49 -20.75
N GLY A 54 -4.95 8.72 -21.86
CA GLY A 54 -3.96 8.86 -22.94
C GLY A 54 -4.23 10.00 -23.93
N SER A 55 -5.35 10.72 -23.80
CA SER A 55 -5.78 11.73 -24.79
C SER A 55 -5.00 13.05 -24.71
N ALA A 56 -4.29 13.30 -23.61
CA ALA A 56 -3.64 14.57 -23.32
C ALA A 56 -2.14 14.46 -22.97
N THR A 57 -1.47 13.41 -23.42
CA THR A 57 -0.02 13.17 -23.16
C THR A 57 0.86 14.32 -23.67
N GLY A 58 0.46 15.01 -24.74
CA GLY A 58 1.11 16.22 -25.23
C GLY A 58 1.08 17.41 -24.25
N GLY A 59 0.31 17.32 -23.17
CA GLY A 59 0.18 18.32 -22.11
C GLY A 59 1.20 18.20 -20.98
N VAL A 60 1.87 17.05 -20.82
CA VAL A 60 2.72 16.74 -19.64
C VAL A 60 3.76 17.83 -19.38
N SER A 61 4.59 18.18 -20.38
CA SER A 61 5.66 19.17 -20.19
C SER A 61 5.10 20.56 -19.83
N ARG A 62 3.88 20.88 -20.27
CA ARG A 62 3.22 22.14 -19.90
C ARG A 62 2.71 22.09 -18.47
N ILE A 63 2.10 20.98 -18.05
CA ILE A 63 1.67 20.78 -16.66
C ILE A 63 2.87 20.89 -15.72
N ALA A 64 3.98 20.20 -16.03
CA ALA A 64 5.22 20.26 -15.26
C ALA A 64 5.76 21.70 -15.13
N HIS A 65 5.80 22.45 -16.23
CA HIS A 65 6.21 23.86 -16.20
C HIS A 65 5.26 24.72 -15.36
N LEU A 66 3.95 24.45 -15.42
CA LEU A 66 2.99 25.19 -14.60
C LEU A 66 3.23 24.92 -13.13
N LEU A 67 3.38 23.65 -12.71
CA LEU A 67 3.69 23.26 -11.32
C LEU A 67 4.92 24.01 -10.79
N ARG A 68 6.04 24.03 -11.54
CA ARG A 68 7.26 24.77 -11.14
C ARG A 68 7.09 26.29 -11.05
N THR A 69 6.07 26.84 -11.69
CA THR A 69 5.83 28.29 -11.75
C THR A 69 4.60 28.72 -10.98
N ILE A 70 3.93 27.82 -10.26
CA ILE A 70 2.81 28.15 -9.39
C ILE A 70 3.32 29.17 -8.37
N ASP A 71 2.91 30.42 -8.53
CA ASP A 71 3.27 31.50 -7.64
C ASP A 71 2.29 31.50 -6.47
N ARG A 72 2.82 31.32 -5.25
CA ARG A 72 2.04 31.31 -4.01
C ARG A 72 1.61 32.70 -3.55
N SER A 73 1.98 33.77 -4.27
CA SER A 73 1.79 35.16 -3.83
C SER A 73 0.71 35.97 -4.56
N ASP A 74 0.27 35.57 -5.77
CA ASP A 74 -0.54 36.45 -6.64
C ASP A 74 -2.06 36.35 -6.45
N ASP A 75 -2.61 35.15 -6.19
CA ASP A 75 -4.07 34.90 -6.20
C ASP A 75 -4.62 34.41 -4.84
N GLY A 76 -3.78 34.45 -3.80
CA GLY A 76 -4.07 33.89 -2.48
C GLY A 76 -3.74 32.39 -2.40
N PRO A 77 -3.39 31.89 -1.20
CA PRO A 77 -2.84 30.54 -1.02
C PRO A 77 -3.81 29.43 -1.44
N GLU A 78 -5.11 29.62 -1.22
CA GLU A 78 -6.15 28.63 -1.51
C GLU A 78 -6.34 28.40 -3.02
N ALA A 79 -6.52 29.46 -3.81
CA ALA A 79 -6.69 29.35 -5.26
C ALA A 79 -5.42 28.84 -5.98
N THR A 80 -4.25 29.07 -5.38
CA THR A 80 -2.98 28.52 -5.83
C THR A 80 -2.91 27.01 -5.55
N ALA A 81 -3.33 26.57 -4.35
CA ALA A 81 -3.38 25.15 -4.00
C ALA A 81 -4.37 24.37 -4.88
N GLU A 82 -5.61 24.87 -5.06
CA GLU A 82 -6.62 24.22 -5.92
C GLU A 82 -6.13 24.02 -7.36
N PHE A 83 -5.42 25.01 -7.90
CA PHE A 83 -4.87 24.92 -9.24
C PHE A 83 -3.74 23.88 -9.32
N GLY A 84 -2.84 23.85 -8.34
CA GLY A 84 -1.78 22.85 -8.25
C GLY A 84 -2.34 21.45 -8.10
N GLU A 85 -3.32 21.26 -7.23
CA GLU A 85 -4.02 19.98 -7.04
C GLU A 85 -4.66 19.50 -8.34
N THR A 86 -5.37 20.38 -9.06
CA THR A 86 -6.00 20.03 -10.34
C THR A 86 -4.97 19.59 -11.38
N LEU A 87 -3.81 20.28 -11.44
CA LEU A 87 -2.71 19.92 -12.33
C LEU A 87 -2.09 18.56 -11.97
N LEU A 88 -1.86 18.28 -10.68
CA LEU A 88 -1.34 17.01 -10.18
C LEU A 88 -2.31 15.86 -10.43
N LEU A 89 -3.61 16.09 -10.24
CA LEU A 89 -4.64 15.11 -10.58
C LEU A 89 -4.63 14.80 -12.08
N CYS A 90 -4.56 15.81 -12.94
CA CYS A 90 -4.48 15.60 -14.38
C CYS A 90 -3.23 14.78 -14.75
N LEU A 91 -2.08 15.14 -14.17
CA LEU A 91 -0.82 14.43 -14.42
C LEU A 91 -0.88 12.97 -13.95
N GLY A 92 -1.40 12.70 -12.76
CA GLY A 92 -1.54 11.34 -12.23
C GLY A 92 -2.43 10.46 -13.11
N ARG A 93 -3.51 11.01 -13.68
CA ARG A 93 -4.34 10.28 -14.67
C ARG A 93 -3.55 9.97 -15.94
N ILE A 94 -2.87 10.97 -16.50
CA ILE A 94 -2.06 10.80 -17.72
C ILE A 94 -0.95 9.77 -17.48
N ALA A 95 -0.30 9.79 -16.32
CA ALA A 95 0.74 8.82 -15.92
C ALA A 95 0.25 7.37 -15.98
N GLY A 96 -0.99 7.11 -15.58
CA GLY A 96 -1.57 5.76 -15.68
C GLY A 96 -1.73 5.23 -17.11
N ALA A 97 -1.83 6.11 -18.13
CA ALA A 97 -1.95 5.69 -19.54
C ALA A 97 -0.65 5.82 -20.34
N ASP A 98 0.19 6.80 -20.04
CA ASP A 98 1.51 7.00 -20.66
C ASP A 98 2.57 7.31 -19.60
N PRO A 99 3.07 6.26 -18.92
CA PRO A 99 4.09 6.39 -17.89
C PRO A 99 5.37 7.05 -18.39
N GLU A 100 5.86 6.62 -19.55
CA GLU A 100 7.14 7.06 -20.09
C GLU A 100 7.13 8.56 -20.35
N LYS A 101 6.05 9.06 -20.96
CA LYS A 101 5.94 10.49 -21.21
C LYS A 101 5.79 11.30 -19.93
N SER A 102 5.13 10.73 -18.92
CA SER A 102 4.83 11.41 -17.66
C SER A 102 6.05 11.61 -16.76
N LEU A 103 7.13 10.85 -16.97
CA LEU A 103 8.41 11.07 -16.30
C LEU A 103 9.04 12.43 -16.62
N ASP A 104 8.68 13.08 -17.74
CA ASP A 104 9.10 14.47 -18.03
C ASP A 104 8.66 15.48 -16.94
N ALA A 105 7.67 15.09 -16.12
CA ALA A 105 7.15 15.88 -15.00
C ALA A 105 7.66 15.44 -13.63
N ALA A 106 8.46 14.38 -13.53
CA ALA A 106 8.87 13.79 -12.25
C ALA A 106 9.52 14.81 -11.30
N ASP A 107 10.56 15.52 -11.74
CA ASP A 107 11.23 16.54 -10.92
C ASP A 107 10.25 17.60 -10.40
N ALA A 108 9.28 18.01 -11.22
CA ALA A 108 8.30 19.02 -10.80
C ALA A 108 7.33 18.51 -9.73
N VAL A 109 7.10 17.19 -9.66
CA VAL A 109 6.32 16.56 -8.59
C VAL A 109 7.19 16.36 -7.36
N LEU A 110 8.44 15.91 -7.52
CA LEU A 110 9.40 15.74 -6.42
C LEU A 110 9.67 17.05 -5.67
N ASP A 111 9.78 18.17 -6.40
CA ASP A 111 9.95 19.52 -5.84
C ASP A 111 8.79 19.96 -4.91
N LEU A 112 7.64 19.26 -4.95
CA LEU A 112 6.43 19.55 -4.18
C LEU A 112 6.18 18.57 -3.02
N LEU A 113 7.15 17.71 -2.70
CA LEU A 113 7.02 16.67 -1.67
C LEU A 113 7.42 17.11 -0.26
N ASP A 114 7.87 18.34 -0.08
CA ASP A 114 8.10 18.90 1.26
C ASP A 114 6.82 18.72 2.11
N PRO A 115 6.87 18.00 3.25
CA PRO A 115 5.69 17.71 4.06
C PRO A 115 4.91 18.95 4.52
N ASP A 116 5.56 20.11 4.62
CA ASP A 116 4.93 21.38 4.98
C ASP A 116 4.27 22.08 3.78
N ASP A 117 4.46 21.55 2.56
CA ASP A 117 3.87 22.09 1.34
C ASP A 117 2.37 21.78 1.27
N PRO A 118 1.50 22.78 0.98
CA PRO A 118 0.07 22.53 0.81
C PRO A 118 -0.25 21.57 -0.36
N LEU A 119 0.71 21.35 -1.28
CA LEU A 119 0.58 20.41 -2.38
C LEU A 119 1.21 19.03 -2.09
N ALA A 120 1.78 18.78 -0.91
CA ALA A 120 2.43 17.51 -0.57
C ALA A 120 1.48 16.31 -0.72
N ALA A 121 0.24 16.43 -0.26
CA ALA A 121 -0.76 15.37 -0.36
C ALA A 121 -1.13 15.02 -1.81
N PRO A 122 -1.51 15.96 -2.69
CA PRO A 122 -1.75 15.64 -4.10
C PRO A 122 -0.46 15.30 -4.88
N ALA A 123 0.70 15.84 -4.48
CA ALA A 123 1.97 15.53 -5.12
C ALA A 123 2.41 14.09 -4.84
N SER A 124 2.34 13.66 -3.58
CA SER A 124 2.61 12.27 -3.18
C SER A 124 1.62 11.27 -3.81
N ALA A 125 0.35 11.65 -3.99
CA ALA A 125 -0.62 10.84 -4.74
C ALA A 125 -0.24 10.69 -6.22
N CYS A 126 0.16 11.78 -6.86
CA CYS A 126 0.64 11.77 -8.25
C CYS A 126 1.94 10.96 -8.38
N LEU A 127 2.86 11.11 -7.43
CA LEU A 127 4.12 10.37 -7.37
C LEU A 127 3.85 8.86 -7.30
N ALA A 128 2.90 8.41 -6.48
CA ALA A 128 2.57 6.99 -6.40
C ALA A 128 2.19 6.39 -7.76
N GLN A 129 1.50 7.15 -8.63
CA GLN A 129 1.18 6.71 -9.99
C GLN A 129 2.43 6.64 -10.89
N LEU A 130 3.35 7.61 -10.75
CA LEU A 130 4.61 7.62 -11.50
C LEU A 130 5.52 6.46 -11.09
N VAL A 131 5.65 6.22 -9.78
CA VAL A 131 6.46 5.13 -9.21
C VAL A 131 5.88 3.79 -9.60
N ALA A 132 4.58 3.55 -9.42
CA ALA A 132 3.93 2.29 -9.81
C ALA A 132 4.16 1.95 -11.30
N ALA A 133 4.34 2.96 -12.13
CA ALA A 133 4.53 2.77 -13.56
C ALA A 133 5.99 2.56 -13.98
N ARG A 134 6.96 3.16 -13.28
CA ARG A 134 8.42 3.03 -13.52
C ARG A 134 9.23 3.13 -12.21
N PRO A 135 9.20 2.11 -11.33
CA PRO A 135 9.84 2.19 -10.01
C PRO A 135 11.35 2.47 -10.09
N GLU A 136 12.03 1.92 -11.09
CA GLU A 136 13.48 2.05 -11.26
C GLU A 136 13.95 3.49 -11.50
N ALA A 137 13.05 4.40 -11.90
CA ALA A 137 13.36 5.81 -12.08
C ALA A 137 13.52 6.55 -10.74
N PHE A 138 13.02 5.99 -9.64
CA PHE A 138 12.90 6.65 -8.34
C PHE A 138 13.74 6.02 -7.22
N VAL A 139 14.56 5.01 -7.54
CA VAL A 139 15.41 4.30 -6.55
C VAL A 139 16.42 5.21 -5.83
N TYR A 140 16.71 6.39 -6.38
CA TYR A 140 17.64 7.36 -5.79
C TYR A 140 16.94 8.47 -5.00
N ASP A 141 15.59 8.48 -4.97
CA ASP A 141 14.78 9.50 -4.31
C ASP A 141 14.21 9.02 -2.96
N VAL A 142 14.69 7.88 -2.46
CA VAL A 142 14.17 7.22 -1.24
C VAL A 142 14.23 8.14 -0.02
N ASP A 143 15.25 8.99 0.09
CA ASP A 143 15.36 9.97 1.19
C ASP A 143 14.14 10.92 1.22
N LEU A 144 13.63 11.34 0.05
CA LEU A 144 12.41 12.16 -0.02
C LEU A 144 11.18 11.37 0.45
N PHE A 145 11.14 10.06 0.19
CA PHE A 145 10.00 9.23 0.58
C PHE A 145 10.03 8.90 2.08
N ILE A 146 11.23 8.88 2.69
CA ILE A 146 11.40 8.79 4.14
C ILE A 146 10.80 10.02 4.81
N ASP A 147 11.08 11.23 4.29
CA ASP A 147 10.50 12.47 4.83
C ASP A 147 8.95 12.45 4.81
N LEU A 148 8.33 11.82 3.80
CA LEU A 148 6.87 11.66 3.74
C LEU A 148 6.32 10.79 4.87
N LEU A 149 7.10 9.82 5.39
CA LEU A 149 6.68 8.94 6.49
C LEU A 149 6.57 9.67 7.82
N GLU A 150 7.29 10.78 7.97
CA GLU A 150 7.31 11.61 9.19
C GLU A 150 6.29 12.77 9.13
N ALA A 151 5.56 12.91 8.03
CA ALA A 151 4.61 14.01 7.83
C ALA A 151 3.48 14.01 8.87
N ASP A 152 3.08 15.20 9.34
CA ASP A 152 1.94 15.35 10.25
C ASP A 152 0.61 14.93 9.59
N ASP A 153 0.45 15.19 8.29
CA ASP A 153 -0.74 14.81 7.51
C ASP A 153 -0.78 13.28 7.26
N PRO A 154 -1.78 12.56 7.79
CA PRO A 154 -1.92 11.11 7.57
C PRO A 154 -2.03 10.72 6.09
N THR A 155 -2.58 11.61 5.26
CA THR A 155 -2.70 11.38 3.81
C THR A 155 -1.32 11.31 3.16
N VAL A 156 -0.41 12.21 3.58
CA VAL A 156 0.96 12.25 3.07
C VAL A 156 1.73 11.00 3.51
N ARG A 157 1.66 10.63 4.80
CA ARG A 157 2.28 9.39 5.30
C ARG A 157 1.79 8.15 4.54
N ARG A 158 0.48 8.03 4.36
CA ARG A 158 -0.14 6.91 3.63
C ARG A 158 0.36 6.80 2.19
N HIS A 159 0.51 7.93 1.49
CA HIS A 159 1.10 7.95 0.15
C HIS A 159 2.60 7.64 0.17
N GLY A 160 3.36 8.16 1.14
CA GLY A 160 4.78 7.87 1.31
C GLY A 160 5.03 6.37 1.48
N VAL A 161 4.29 5.72 2.38
CA VAL A 161 4.37 4.26 2.53
C VAL A 161 3.94 3.54 1.24
N HIS A 162 2.89 4.01 0.56
CA HIS A 162 2.45 3.39 -0.70
C HIS A 162 3.52 3.47 -1.81
N VAL A 163 4.21 4.61 -1.94
CA VAL A 163 5.35 4.77 -2.85
C VAL A 163 6.43 3.75 -2.54
N LEU A 164 6.76 3.55 -1.25
CA LEU A 164 7.75 2.56 -0.83
C LEU A 164 7.29 1.11 -1.05
N VAL A 165 5.98 0.82 -1.03
CA VAL A 165 5.45 -0.50 -1.43
C VAL A 165 5.73 -0.79 -2.90
N GLU A 166 5.41 0.16 -3.79
CA GLU A 166 5.61 0.02 -5.24
C GLU A 166 7.10 -0.10 -5.57
N LEU A 167 7.94 0.71 -4.91
CA LEU A 167 9.39 0.66 -5.10
C LEU A 167 9.99 -0.63 -4.54
N GLY A 168 9.56 -1.05 -3.35
CA GLY A 168 10.04 -2.24 -2.66
C GLY A 168 9.58 -3.56 -3.29
N SER A 169 8.51 -3.58 -4.09
CA SER A 169 8.11 -4.79 -4.83
C SER A 169 9.07 -5.15 -5.95
N GLU A 170 9.64 -4.15 -6.64
CA GLU A 170 10.57 -4.37 -7.75
C GLU A 170 12.03 -4.29 -7.28
N GLU A 171 12.35 -3.35 -6.38
CA GLU A 171 13.71 -3.07 -5.92
C GLU A 171 13.80 -3.09 -4.37
N PRO A 172 13.63 -4.24 -3.68
CA PRO A 172 13.56 -4.32 -2.21
C PRO A 172 14.77 -3.73 -1.47
N GLN A 173 15.96 -3.79 -2.07
CA GLN A 173 17.18 -3.25 -1.45
C GLN A 173 17.23 -1.72 -1.49
N SER A 174 16.55 -1.09 -2.46
CA SER A 174 16.53 0.36 -2.59
C SER A 174 15.78 1.03 -1.44
N VAL A 175 14.73 0.38 -0.93
CA VAL A 175 13.88 0.89 0.17
C VAL A 175 14.41 0.54 1.57
N ARG A 176 15.52 -0.20 1.66
CA ARG A 176 16.17 -0.54 2.94
C ARG A 176 16.50 0.67 3.83
N PRO A 177 16.94 1.83 3.31
CA PRO A 177 17.20 3.01 4.13
C PRO A 177 15.99 3.48 4.95
N ALA A 178 14.76 3.24 4.48
CA ALA A 178 13.52 3.63 5.15
C ALA A 178 13.08 2.69 6.27
N LEU A 179 13.89 1.68 6.63
CA LEU A 179 13.46 0.59 7.51
C LEU A 179 13.07 1.06 8.90
N ASP A 180 13.79 2.03 9.47
CA ASP A 180 13.54 2.51 10.84
C ASP A 180 12.23 3.31 10.90
N GLU A 181 11.97 4.15 9.90
CA GLU A 181 10.75 4.96 9.79
C GLU A 181 9.54 4.07 9.44
N LEU A 182 9.71 3.08 8.56
CA LEU A 182 8.68 2.08 8.28
C LEU A 182 8.31 1.26 9.53
N ARG A 183 9.29 0.94 10.40
CA ARG A 183 9.02 0.31 11.70
C ARG A 183 8.20 1.20 12.61
N ALA A 184 8.47 2.51 12.62
CA ALA A 184 7.64 3.46 13.37
C ALA A 184 6.20 3.49 12.82
N CYS A 185 6.03 3.47 11.49
CA CYS A 185 4.72 3.42 10.84
C CYS A 185 3.91 2.15 11.13
N LEU A 186 4.50 1.06 11.64
CA LEU A 186 3.73 -0.11 12.09
C LEU A 186 2.74 0.24 13.21
N SER A 187 2.99 1.32 13.94
CA SER A 187 2.12 1.83 15.01
C SER A 187 1.33 3.06 14.61
N ASP A 188 1.23 3.38 13.31
CA ASP A 188 0.47 4.54 12.83
C ASP A 188 -1.01 4.46 13.26
N GLU A 189 -1.60 5.62 13.53
CA GLU A 189 -3.02 5.73 13.84
C GLU A 189 -3.90 5.33 12.65
N ASP A 190 -3.42 5.54 11.42
CA ASP A 190 -4.09 5.09 10.20
C ASP A 190 -3.80 3.60 9.92
N PRO A 191 -4.83 2.72 9.95
CA PRO A 191 -4.64 1.29 9.75
C PRO A 191 -4.08 0.93 8.37
N GLU A 192 -4.40 1.71 7.33
CA GLU A 192 -3.90 1.45 5.97
C GLU A 192 -2.38 1.73 5.89
N THR A 193 -1.93 2.81 6.50
CA THR A 193 -0.50 3.16 6.63
C THR A 193 0.26 2.07 7.38
N ALA A 194 -0.22 1.65 8.55
CA ALA A 194 0.39 0.57 9.31
C ALA A 194 0.45 -0.77 8.55
N GLN A 195 -0.61 -1.07 7.77
CA GLN A 195 -0.65 -2.25 6.92
C GLN A 195 0.38 -2.21 5.80
N LYS A 196 0.43 -1.12 5.05
CA LYS A 196 1.40 -0.96 3.97
C LYS A 196 2.83 -0.97 4.50
N ALA A 197 3.08 -0.39 5.67
CA ALA A 197 4.40 -0.37 6.28
C ALA A 197 4.91 -1.78 6.58
N ALA A 198 4.04 -2.64 7.11
CA ALA A 198 4.37 -4.06 7.34
C ALA A 198 4.71 -4.81 6.05
N VAL A 199 4.05 -4.47 4.93
CA VAL A 199 4.36 -5.04 3.61
C VAL A 199 5.78 -4.66 3.19
N VAL A 200 6.16 -3.39 3.29
CA VAL A 200 7.52 -2.94 2.90
C VAL A 200 8.58 -3.55 3.81
N VAL A 201 8.34 -3.57 5.12
CA VAL A 201 9.23 -4.24 6.08
C VAL A 201 9.41 -5.71 5.69
N SER A 202 8.34 -6.44 5.37
CA SER A 202 8.45 -7.83 4.91
C SER A 202 9.25 -7.97 3.60
N GLN A 203 9.05 -7.07 2.62
CA GLN A 203 9.81 -7.06 1.37
C GLN A 203 11.31 -6.88 1.61
N ILE A 204 11.69 -5.87 2.42
CA ILE A 204 13.08 -5.61 2.80
C ILE A 204 13.66 -6.83 3.51
N VAL A 205 12.93 -7.34 4.48
CA VAL A 205 13.47 -8.33 5.40
C VAL A 205 13.64 -9.72 4.74
N ARG A 206 12.76 -10.11 3.81
CA ARG A 206 12.91 -11.37 3.06
C ARG A 206 14.23 -11.45 2.27
N SER A 207 14.82 -10.30 1.94
CA SER A 207 16.02 -10.22 1.11
C SER A 207 17.33 -10.44 1.89
N ASP A 208 17.33 -10.35 3.22
CA ASP A 208 18.54 -10.41 4.04
C ASP A 208 18.26 -10.97 5.46
N GLY A 209 18.90 -12.09 5.79
CA GLY A 209 18.73 -12.74 7.09
C GLY A 209 19.29 -11.96 8.28
N GLU A 210 20.25 -11.05 8.09
CA GLU A 210 20.72 -10.19 9.19
C GLU A 210 19.66 -9.14 9.53
N THR A 211 19.12 -8.48 8.51
CA THR A 211 17.99 -7.53 8.65
C THR A 211 16.77 -8.21 9.26
N ALA A 212 16.51 -9.47 8.92
CA ALA A 212 15.42 -10.25 9.51
C ALA A 212 15.55 -10.46 11.00
N ARG A 213 16.73 -10.84 11.46
CA ARG A 213 16.97 -10.98 12.90
C ARG A 213 16.84 -9.64 13.63
N ALA A 214 17.29 -8.56 12.99
CA ALA A 214 17.22 -7.23 13.56
C ALA A 214 15.79 -6.63 13.58
N ALA A 215 14.83 -7.17 12.83
CA ALA A 215 13.44 -6.69 12.78
C ALA A 215 12.48 -7.52 13.64
N LEU A 216 12.85 -8.76 13.92
CA LEU A 216 11.99 -9.70 14.64
C LEU A 216 11.57 -9.20 16.04
N PRO A 217 12.45 -8.58 16.87
CA PRO A 217 12.04 -8.07 18.18
C PRO A 217 10.91 -7.04 18.10
N GLU A 218 11.00 -6.06 17.20
CA GLU A 218 10.00 -5.01 17.03
C GLU A 218 8.67 -5.55 16.49
N LEU A 219 8.73 -6.53 15.57
CA LEU A 219 7.53 -7.22 15.09
C LEU A 219 6.85 -8.03 16.20
N VAL A 220 7.62 -8.64 17.10
CA VAL A 220 7.08 -9.35 18.27
C VAL A 220 6.42 -8.36 19.25
N GLU A 221 7.03 -7.20 19.50
CA GLU A 221 6.40 -6.14 20.32
C GLU A 221 5.10 -5.61 19.69
N ALA A 222 5.03 -5.55 18.35
CA ALA A 222 3.82 -5.15 17.63
C ALA A 222 2.63 -6.11 17.83
N LEU A 223 2.87 -7.34 18.27
CA LEU A 223 1.81 -8.31 18.62
C LEU A 223 0.98 -7.89 19.83
N ASP A 224 1.49 -7.00 20.69
CA ASP A 224 0.79 -6.54 21.89
C ASP A 224 0.10 -5.18 21.72
N ARG A 225 0.08 -4.64 20.49
CA ARG A 225 -0.56 -3.35 20.21
C ARG A 225 -2.09 -3.45 20.22
N GLU A 226 -2.76 -2.38 20.62
CA GLU A 226 -4.22 -2.33 20.78
C GLU A 226 -4.97 -2.52 19.45
N ALA A 227 -4.46 -1.94 18.37
CA ALA A 227 -5.06 -2.06 17.04
C ALA A 227 -4.88 -3.47 16.45
N ALA A 228 -6.00 -4.16 16.21
CA ALA A 228 -5.99 -5.51 15.63
C ALA A 228 -5.31 -5.58 14.25
N GLY A 229 -5.39 -4.52 13.46
CA GLY A 229 -4.68 -4.41 12.18
C GLY A 229 -3.17 -4.53 12.36
N VAL A 230 -2.60 -3.78 13.30
CA VAL A 230 -1.15 -3.80 13.62
C VAL A 230 -0.72 -5.21 14.02
N ARG A 231 -1.45 -5.87 14.93
CA ARG A 231 -1.15 -7.25 15.32
C ARG A 231 -1.20 -8.21 14.13
N ALA A 232 -2.26 -8.14 13.32
CA ALA A 232 -2.44 -9.01 12.16
C ALA A 232 -1.32 -8.84 11.11
N ASN A 233 -0.87 -7.60 10.91
CA ASN A 233 0.19 -7.26 9.98
C ASN A 233 1.57 -7.72 10.48
N ALA A 234 1.85 -7.50 11.77
CA ALA A 234 3.06 -7.99 12.42
C ALA A 234 3.16 -9.52 12.32
N ILE A 235 2.06 -10.25 12.53
CA ILE A 235 2.02 -11.70 12.34
C ILE A 235 2.34 -12.08 10.88
N GLY A 236 1.76 -11.36 9.91
CA GLY A 236 2.05 -11.59 8.49
C GLY A 236 3.54 -11.42 8.16
N ALA A 237 4.15 -10.35 8.66
CA ALA A 237 5.58 -10.11 8.51
C ALA A 237 6.41 -11.22 9.17
N ILE A 238 6.12 -11.59 10.42
CA ILE A 238 6.80 -12.71 11.13
C ILE A 238 6.67 -14.02 10.34
N ALA A 239 5.50 -14.30 9.79
CA ALA A 239 5.25 -15.50 8.99
C ALA A 239 6.07 -15.53 7.69
N ASP A 240 6.37 -14.38 7.10
CA ASP A 240 7.24 -14.28 5.94
C ASP A 240 8.72 -14.50 6.35
N LEU A 241 9.09 -14.06 7.56
CA LEU A 241 10.44 -14.25 8.13
C LEU A 241 10.78 -15.72 8.35
N THR A 242 9.79 -16.59 8.54
CA THR A 242 10.01 -18.04 8.72
C THR A 242 10.83 -18.65 7.58
N SER A 243 10.68 -18.16 6.35
CA SER A 243 11.46 -18.64 5.21
C SER A 243 12.93 -18.21 5.22
N THR A 244 13.25 -17.12 5.92
CA THR A 244 14.59 -16.50 5.95
C THR A 244 15.35 -16.82 7.23
N VAL A 245 14.66 -16.77 8.38
CA VAL A 245 15.20 -16.96 9.73
C VAL A 245 14.32 -17.90 10.57
N PRO A 246 14.07 -19.13 10.10
CA PRO A 246 13.13 -20.08 10.73
C PRO A 246 13.44 -20.32 12.22
N GLY A 247 14.72 -20.48 12.58
CA GLY A 247 15.13 -20.72 13.96
C GLY A 247 14.82 -19.54 14.89
N ASP A 248 15.06 -18.31 14.44
CA ASP A 248 14.78 -17.11 15.22
C ASP A 248 13.26 -16.93 15.45
N VAL A 249 12.44 -17.23 14.43
CA VAL A 249 10.96 -17.25 14.55
C VAL A 249 10.50 -18.36 15.49
N ALA A 250 11.12 -19.55 15.43
CA ALA A 250 10.79 -20.68 16.29
C ALA A 250 10.93 -20.32 17.78
N GLU A 251 11.94 -19.55 18.15
CA GLU A 251 12.12 -19.07 19.53
C GLU A 251 11.07 -18.06 19.98
N ARG A 252 10.13 -17.64 19.10
CA ARG A 252 9.04 -16.71 19.40
C ARG A 252 7.66 -17.37 19.25
N GLN A 253 7.59 -18.70 19.17
CA GLN A 253 6.33 -19.45 19.10
C GLN A 253 5.37 -19.09 20.24
N ASP A 254 5.86 -18.92 21.47
CA ASP A 254 5.05 -18.50 22.63
C ASP A 254 4.29 -17.18 22.37
N ALA A 255 4.96 -16.19 21.76
CA ALA A 255 4.38 -14.88 21.47
C ALA A 255 3.30 -14.98 20.38
N LEU A 256 3.53 -15.81 19.36
CA LEU A 256 2.53 -16.12 18.34
C LEU A 256 1.35 -16.91 18.96
N ALA A 257 1.62 -17.96 19.72
CA ALA A 257 0.58 -18.78 20.35
C ALA A 257 -0.32 -17.97 21.29
N ALA A 258 0.20 -16.93 21.93
CA ALA A 258 -0.59 -16.00 22.74
C ALA A 258 -1.63 -15.18 21.94
N ARG A 259 -1.59 -15.18 20.60
CA ARG A 259 -2.54 -14.51 19.70
C ARG A 259 -3.56 -15.46 19.06
N LEU A 260 -3.49 -16.77 19.31
CA LEU A 260 -4.49 -17.73 18.82
C LEU A 260 -5.88 -17.46 19.41
N GLY A 261 -5.97 -16.87 20.60
CA GLY A 261 -7.22 -16.46 21.25
C GLY A 261 -7.56 -14.98 21.11
N ASP A 262 -7.01 -14.26 20.12
CA ASP A 262 -7.26 -12.83 19.94
C ASP A 262 -8.74 -12.51 19.64
N ASP A 263 -9.25 -11.37 20.10
CA ASP A 263 -10.64 -10.95 19.86
C ASP A 263 -10.95 -10.80 18.35
N ALA A 264 -9.97 -10.41 17.55
CA ALA A 264 -10.14 -10.22 16.11
C ALA A 264 -9.88 -11.51 15.31
N GLY A 265 -10.87 -11.96 14.55
CA GLY A 265 -10.75 -13.16 13.70
C GLY A 265 -9.62 -13.08 12.65
N SER A 266 -9.30 -11.87 12.15
CA SER A 266 -8.17 -11.66 11.25
C SER A 266 -6.82 -11.97 11.90
N VAL A 267 -6.65 -11.62 13.17
CA VAL A 267 -5.45 -11.92 13.96
C VAL A 267 -5.34 -13.43 14.18
N ARG A 268 -6.41 -14.07 14.65
CA ARG A 268 -6.47 -15.53 14.86
C ARG A 268 -6.15 -16.32 13.59
N ARG A 269 -6.75 -15.93 12.46
CA ARG A 269 -6.47 -16.52 11.14
C ARG A 269 -5.00 -16.36 10.76
N ASN A 270 -4.47 -15.14 10.86
CA ASN A 270 -3.09 -14.87 10.45
C ASN A 270 -2.08 -15.65 11.31
N VAL A 271 -2.33 -15.79 12.61
CA VAL A 271 -1.41 -16.53 13.48
C VAL A 271 -1.46 -18.03 13.27
N ALA A 272 -2.65 -18.57 12.96
CA ALA A 272 -2.77 -19.96 12.53
C ALA A 272 -1.94 -20.22 11.26
N ALA A 273 -2.03 -19.34 10.27
CA ALA A 273 -1.22 -19.43 9.05
C ALA A 273 0.29 -19.31 9.35
N ALA A 274 0.69 -18.40 10.25
CA ALA A 274 2.08 -18.20 10.63
C ALA A 274 2.69 -19.46 11.28
N LEU A 275 1.98 -20.07 12.24
CA LEU A 275 2.41 -21.30 12.89
C LEU A 275 2.42 -22.49 11.93
N GLY A 276 1.47 -22.55 10.99
CA GLY A 276 1.49 -23.53 9.91
C GLY A 276 2.75 -23.44 9.05
N ARG A 277 3.19 -22.22 8.68
CA ARG A 277 4.47 -22.02 7.96
C ARG A 277 5.69 -22.42 8.79
N VAL A 278 5.64 -22.23 10.11
CA VAL A 278 6.71 -22.70 11.02
C VAL A 278 6.79 -24.23 10.98
N ALA A 279 5.64 -24.92 11.05
CA ALA A 279 5.58 -26.38 10.89
C ALA A 279 6.08 -26.85 9.51
N ASP A 280 5.65 -26.19 8.43
CA ASP A 280 6.07 -26.47 7.04
C ASP A 280 7.59 -26.29 6.84
N ALA A 281 8.22 -25.39 7.59
CA ALA A 281 9.68 -25.22 7.63
C ALA A 281 10.41 -26.35 8.40
N GLY A 282 9.69 -27.37 8.87
CA GLY A 282 10.23 -28.51 9.60
C GLY A 282 10.54 -28.21 11.07
N ILE A 283 9.92 -27.18 11.63
CA ILE A 283 10.07 -26.80 13.05
C ILE A 283 8.85 -27.31 13.81
N ASP A 284 9.09 -28.12 14.84
CA ASP A 284 8.04 -28.58 15.74
C ASP A 284 7.39 -27.40 16.46
N LEU A 285 6.06 -27.40 16.52
CA LEU A 285 5.32 -26.45 17.35
C LEU A 285 5.30 -26.91 18.81
N ASP A 286 5.46 -25.96 19.73
CA ASP A 286 5.26 -26.22 21.15
C ASP A 286 3.81 -26.62 21.48
N GLU A 287 3.62 -27.14 22.69
CA GLU A 287 2.31 -27.62 23.16
C GLU A 287 1.24 -26.53 23.15
N ARG A 288 1.61 -25.27 23.40
CA ARG A 288 0.67 -24.15 23.46
C ARG A 288 0.19 -23.77 22.06
N ALA A 289 1.11 -23.68 21.11
CA ALA A 289 0.80 -23.46 19.69
C ALA A 289 -0.05 -24.60 19.14
N HIS A 290 0.30 -25.86 19.43
CA HIS A 290 -0.48 -27.02 19.01
C HIS A 290 -1.90 -27.00 19.59
N SER A 291 -2.05 -26.85 20.91
CA SER A 291 -3.38 -26.83 21.55
C SER A 291 -4.23 -25.67 21.06
N GLY A 292 -3.66 -24.47 20.91
CA GLY A 292 -4.42 -23.33 20.38
C GLY A 292 -4.85 -23.53 18.93
N LEU A 293 -4.03 -24.15 18.07
CA LEU A 293 -4.44 -24.50 16.70
C LEU A 293 -5.60 -25.51 16.69
N VAL A 294 -5.62 -26.45 17.63
CA VAL A 294 -6.73 -27.40 17.80
C VAL A 294 -8.00 -26.68 18.24
N GLU A 295 -7.91 -25.75 19.20
CA GLU A 295 -9.07 -24.94 19.63
C GLU A 295 -9.69 -24.12 18.48
N LEU A 296 -8.86 -23.67 17.52
CA LEU A 296 -9.34 -22.95 16.35
C LEU A 296 -10.15 -23.81 15.35
N LEU A 297 -10.16 -25.14 15.48
CA LEU A 297 -11.08 -25.98 14.71
C LEU A 297 -12.54 -25.77 15.11
N ASP A 298 -12.79 -25.17 16.28
CA ASP A 298 -14.14 -24.83 16.76
C ASP A 298 -14.41 -23.31 16.70
N ASP A 299 -13.57 -22.55 15.99
CA ASP A 299 -13.70 -21.09 15.91
C ASP A 299 -15.04 -20.67 15.27
N PRO A 300 -15.72 -19.62 15.76
CA PRO A 300 -16.96 -19.13 15.14
C PRO A 300 -16.77 -18.63 13.70
N ASP A 301 -15.57 -18.19 13.30
CA ASP A 301 -15.26 -17.78 11.94
C ASP A 301 -14.77 -18.96 11.10
N ALA A 302 -15.55 -19.35 10.10
CA ALA A 302 -15.23 -20.43 9.18
C ALA A 302 -13.88 -20.23 8.45
N THR A 303 -13.47 -18.98 8.21
CA THR A 303 -12.17 -18.66 7.60
C THR A 303 -11.02 -19.03 8.53
N VAL A 304 -11.18 -18.80 9.84
CA VAL A 304 -10.19 -19.19 10.86
C VAL A 304 -10.11 -20.72 10.91
N ARG A 305 -11.25 -21.42 10.94
CA ARG A 305 -11.30 -22.89 10.91
C ARG A 305 -10.61 -23.49 9.68
N VAL A 306 -10.86 -22.92 8.48
CA VAL A 306 -10.16 -23.33 7.25
C VAL A 306 -8.64 -23.23 7.41
N THR A 307 -8.14 -22.12 7.97
CA THR A 307 -6.70 -21.92 8.18
C THR A 307 -6.14 -22.83 9.25
N ALA A 308 -6.89 -23.11 10.33
CA ALA A 308 -6.50 -24.08 11.35
C ALA A 308 -6.33 -25.48 10.75
N CYS A 309 -7.26 -25.92 9.89
CA CYS A 309 -7.13 -27.19 9.15
C CYS A 309 -5.83 -27.25 8.33
N GLN A 310 -5.49 -26.17 7.62
CA GLN A 310 -4.27 -26.10 6.81
C GLN A 310 -3.01 -26.20 7.69
N ALA A 311 -2.94 -25.42 8.77
CA ALA A 311 -1.81 -25.42 9.69
C ALA A 311 -1.61 -26.78 10.38
N LEU A 312 -2.70 -27.43 10.79
CA LEU A 312 -2.67 -28.78 11.37
C LEU A 312 -2.26 -29.86 10.36
N GLY A 313 -2.58 -29.69 9.07
CA GLY A 313 -2.05 -30.54 8.00
C GLY A 313 -0.53 -30.44 7.87
N GLN A 314 -0.01 -29.21 7.91
CA GLN A 314 1.44 -28.94 7.82
C GLN A 314 2.23 -29.53 8.99
N LEU A 315 1.61 -29.68 10.17
CA LEU A 315 2.18 -30.39 11.31
C LEU A 315 2.36 -31.91 11.08
N SER A 316 1.56 -32.52 10.19
CA SER A 316 1.64 -33.96 9.87
C SER A 316 1.62 -34.91 11.09
N SER A 317 0.94 -34.48 12.16
CA SER A 317 0.84 -35.23 13.42
C SER A 317 -0.32 -36.24 13.37
N PRO A 318 -0.15 -37.49 13.87
CA PRO A 318 -1.26 -38.45 13.97
C PRO A 318 -2.47 -37.94 14.77
N ALA A 319 -2.23 -37.14 15.82
CA ALA A 319 -3.30 -36.55 16.62
C ALA A 319 -4.07 -35.49 15.82
N ALA A 320 -3.36 -34.66 15.05
CA ALA A 320 -3.97 -33.69 14.16
C ALA A 320 -4.82 -34.39 13.08
N ALA A 321 -4.36 -35.52 12.55
CA ALA A 321 -5.09 -36.28 11.54
C ALA A 321 -6.44 -36.83 12.05
N GLU A 322 -6.56 -37.20 13.33
CA GLU A 322 -7.86 -37.62 13.89
C GLU A 322 -8.84 -36.46 13.98
N LEU A 323 -8.38 -35.30 14.44
CA LEU A 323 -9.18 -34.07 14.53
C LEU A 323 -9.62 -33.56 13.16
N LEU A 324 -8.71 -33.60 12.17
CA LEU A 324 -9.03 -33.24 10.78
C LEU A 324 -10.08 -34.18 10.16
N ARG A 325 -10.07 -35.48 10.47
CA ARG A 325 -11.13 -36.40 10.00
C ARG A 325 -12.49 -36.04 10.60
N ALA A 326 -12.55 -35.80 11.91
CA ALA A 326 -13.78 -35.35 12.55
C ALA A 326 -14.29 -34.04 11.92
N THR A 327 -13.39 -33.07 11.71
CA THR A 327 -13.74 -31.79 11.06
C THR A 327 -14.23 -31.98 9.62
N ALA A 328 -13.62 -32.89 8.85
CA ALA A 328 -14.05 -33.21 7.49
C ALA A 328 -15.44 -33.83 7.43
N ASP A 329 -15.84 -34.58 8.46
CA ASP A 329 -17.14 -35.28 8.52
C ASP A 329 -18.24 -34.39 9.12
N GLU A 330 -17.93 -33.54 10.10
CA GLU A 330 -18.92 -32.93 11.00
C GLU A 330 -19.04 -31.40 10.89
N ASP A 331 -18.06 -30.67 10.35
CA ASP A 331 -18.13 -29.20 10.29
C ASP A 331 -19.32 -28.74 9.43
N GLU A 332 -20.04 -27.71 9.87
CA GLU A 332 -21.20 -27.17 9.18
C GLU A 332 -20.86 -26.55 7.80
N GLU A 333 -19.68 -25.96 7.67
CA GLU A 333 -19.25 -25.23 6.48
C GLU A 333 -18.53 -26.12 5.47
N VAL A 334 -19.02 -26.11 4.23
CA VAL A 334 -18.47 -26.93 3.13
C VAL A 334 -16.99 -26.62 2.88
N ALA A 335 -16.59 -25.34 3.02
CA ALA A 335 -15.22 -24.91 2.81
C ALA A 335 -14.26 -25.51 3.85
N VAL A 336 -14.69 -25.59 5.12
CA VAL A 336 -13.89 -26.16 6.21
C VAL A 336 -13.73 -27.66 6.02
N ARG A 337 -14.81 -28.39 5.71
CA ARG A 337 -14.74 -29.82 5.41
C ARG A 337 -13.74 -30.13 4.28
N LYS A 338 -13.79 -29.37 3.19
CA LYS A 338 -12.83 -29.49 2.07
C LYS A 338 -11.38 -29.17 2.47
N ALA A 339 -11.19 -28.17 3.32
CA ALA A 339 -9.85 -27.82 3.82
C ALA A 339 -9.27 -28.96 4.66
N ALA A 340 -10.07 -29.55 5.55
CA ALA A 340 -9.66 -30.70 6.35
C ALA A 340 -9.36 -31.94 5.50
N GLU A 341 -10.21 -32.26 4.52
CA GLU A 341 -9.96 -33.34 3.56
C GLU A 341 -8.65 -33.15 2.77
N ARG A 342 -8.30 -31.90 2.44
CA ARG A 342 -7.05 -31.58 1.75
C ARG A 342 -5.85 -31.75 2.68
N ALA A 343 -5.94 -31.23 3.91
CA ALA A 343 -4.90 -31.34 4.92
C ALA A 343 -4.55 -32.80 5.30
N LEU A 344 -5.48 -33.74 5.08
CA LEU A 344 -5.24 -35.18 5.28
C LEU A 344 -4.52 -35.89 4.10
N LYS A 345 -4.42 -35.22 2.95
CA LYS A 345 -3.83 -35.78 1.72
C LYS A 345 -2.40 -35.31 1.46
N ASP A 346 -2.07 -34.13 1.98
CA ASP A 346 -0.74 -33.53 1.93
C ASP A 346 0.18 -34.23 2.95
#